data_AF-A0AAV4TB22-F1
#
_entry.id   AF-A0AAV4TB22-F1
#
_cell.length_a   1.000
_cell.length_b   1.000
_cell.length_c   1.000
_cell.angle_alpha   90.00
_cell.angle_beta   90.00
_cell.angle_gamma   90.00
#
_symmetry.space_group_name_H-M   'P 1'
#
loop_
_entity.id
_entity.type
_entity.pdbx_description
1 polymer ?
#
loop_
_entity_poly.entity_id
_entity_poly.type
_entity_poly.pdbx_seq_one_letter_code
_entity_poly.pdbx_strand_id
1 'polypeptide(L)'
;MDASNLTYEMLQERPHACDVCGKRFKKGNQLRQHLIIHKPPDKRPYSCYICERTFNRSHHLKLHVIAHTKQSPYRCEICGRGCNQMSNLRRHLQTHESERNHACEYCGKTYVEETTLQKHLLKHTQKSIYQCDSCDKTFFKAGNLEKHALVHNTDRPYMCTICNKGFVRE
;
A
#
# COMPACT_ATOMS: atom_id res chain seq x y z
N MET A 1 -14.02 -21.70 -38.01
CA MET A 1 -12.98 -21.01 -37.23
C MET A 1 -13.57 -19.68 -36.82
N ASP A 2 -13.91 -19.57 -35.54
CA ASP A 2 -14.96 -18.68 -35.02
C ASP A 2 -14.49 -17.22 -34.91
N ALA A 3 -15.18 -16.29 -35.56
CA ALA A 3 -14.92 -14.84 -35.51
C ALA A 3 -15.16 -14.24 -34.11
N SER A 4 -15.72 -15.03 -33.21
CA SER A 4 -16.09 -14.66 -31.84
C SER A 4 -14.89 -14.56 -30.88
N ASN A 5 -13.75 -15.21 -31.18
CA ASN A 5 -12.53 -15.13 -30.35
C ASN A 5 -11.69 -13.87 -30.63
N LEU A 6 -11.76 -13.31 -31.84
CA LEU A 6 -11.01 -12.12 -32.22
C LEU A 6 -11.44 -10.87 -31.43
N THR A 7 -12.71 -10.78 -31.01
CA THR A 7 -13.21 -9.61 -30.28
C THR A 7 -12.84 -9.63 -28.78
N TYR A 8 -12.68 -10.81 -28.18
CA TYR A 8 -12.32 -10.96 -26.76
C TYR A 8 -10.84 -10.64 -26.50
N GLU A 9 -9.94 -11.02 -27.41
CA GLU A 9 -8.51 -10.70 -27.33
C GLU A 9 -8.24 -9.20 -27.55
N MET A 10 -8.96 -8.56 -28.48
CA MET A 10 -8.88 -7.11 -28.73
C MET A 10 -9.34 -6.25 -27.52
N LEU A 11 -10.20 -6.76 -26.64
CA LEU A 11 -10.69 -6.04 -25.44
C LEU A 11 -9.67 -6.01 -24.26
N GLN A 12 -8.61 -6.80 -24.34
CA GLN A 12 -7.52 -6.80 -23.35
C GLN A 12 -6.20 -6.23 -23.89
N GLU A 13 -6.17 -5.78 -25.15
CA GLU A 13 -4.98 -5.17 -25.71
C GLU A 13 -4.55 -3.96 -24.87
N ARG A 14 -3.28 -3.98 -24.51
CA ARG A 14 -2.59 -2.89 -23.82
C ARG A 14 -1.55 -2.32 -24.78
N PRO A 15 -1.97 -1.60 -25.83
CA PRO A 15 -1.07 -1.20 -26.92
C PRO A 15 -0.03 -0.18 -26.46
N HIS A 16 -0.31 0.56 -25.38
CA HIS A 16 0.57 1.63 -24.90
C HIS A 16 1.59 1.10 -23.89
N ALA A 17 2.85 0.95 -24.30
CA ALA A 17 3.94 0.53 -23.43
C ALA A 17 4.70 1.73 -22.84
N CYS A 18 5.25 1.55 -21.63
CA CYS A 18 6.19 2.49 -21.04
C CYS A 18 7.61 2.09 -21.41
N ASP A 19 8.35 2.97 -22.07
CA ASP A 19 9.72 2.69 -22.53
C ASP A 19 10.73 2.58 -21.37
N VAL A 20 10.39 3.09 -20.19
CA VAL A 20 11.27 3.05 -19.01
C VAL A 20 11.17 1.72 -18.25
N CYS A 21 9.98 1.13 -18.14
CA CYS A 21 9.76 -0.06 -17.30
C CYS A 21 8.96 -1.18 -17.98
N GLY A 22 8.65 -1.05 -19.27
CA GLY A 22 7.91 -2.05 -20.06
C GLY A 22 6.43 -2.21 -19.70
N LYS A 23 5.91 -1.52 -18.67
CA LYS A 23 4.50 -1.65 -18.27
C LYS A 23 3.57 -1.20 -19.40
N ARG A 24 2.53 -2.01 -19.65
CA ARG A 24 1.57 -1.77 -20.72
C ARG A 24 0.22 -1.29 -20.18
N PHE A 25 -0.42 -0.40 -20.93
CA PHE A 25 -1.66 0.29 -20.56
C PHE A 25 -2.71 0.18 -21.67
N LYS A 26 -3.99 0.15 -21.28
CA LYS A 26 -5.12 0.05 -22.21
C LYS A 26 -5.36 1.35 -22.98
N LYS A 27 -5.03 2.49 -22.36
CA LYS A 27 -5.29 3.83 -22.93
C LYS A 27 -4.06 4.72 -22.82
N GLY A 28 -3.83 5.58 -23.80
CA GLY A 28 -2.69 6.50 -23.82
C GLY A 28 -2.67 7.48 -22.64
N ASN A 29 -3.84 7.90 -22.14
CA ASN A 29 -3.91 8.75 -20.94
C ASN A 29 -3.41 8.04 -19.67
N GLN A 30 -3.58 6.72 -19.56
CA GLN A 30 -3.06 5.92 -18.46
C GLN A 30 -1.54 5.83 -18.53
N LEU A 31 -0.97 5.65 -19.73
CA LEU A 31 0.47 5.70 -19.94
C LEU A 31 1.01 7.09 -19.58
N ARG A 32 0.43 8.17 -20.10
CA ARG A 32 0.84 9.55 -19.76
C ARG A 32 0.85 9.81 -18.26
N GLN A 33 -0.20 9.36 -17.57
CA GLN A 33 -0.30 9.46 -16.11
C GLN A 33 0.75 8.58 -15.40
N HIS A 34 1.07 7.41 -15.95
CA HIS A 34 2.10 6.52 -15.42
C HIS A 34 3.49 7.15 -15.55
N LEU A 35 3.81 7.81 -16.67
CA LEU A 35 5.13 8.42 -16.89
C LEU A 35 5.50 9.45 -15.81
N ILE A 36 4.52 10.01 -15.09
CA ILE A 36 4.76 10.91 -13.95
C ILE A 36 5.51 10.19 -12.81
N ILE A 37 5.41 8.86 -12.67
CA ILE A 37 6.13 8.14 -11.61
C ILE A 37 7.64 8.10 -11.85
N HIS A 38 8.07 8.18 -13.12
CA HIS A 38 9.47 8.18 -13.52
C HIS A 38 10.09 9.57 -13.47
N LYS A 39 9.28 10.61 -13.25
CA LYS A 39 9.78 11.96 -13.03
C LYS A 39 10.33 12.12 -11.61
N PRO A 40 11.34 12.99 -11.43
CA PRO A 40 11.78 13.42 -10.11
C PRO A 40 10.61 13.91 -9.24
N PRO A 41 10.66 13.72 -7.90
CA PRO A 41 9.59 14.15 -7.00
C PRO A 41 9.20 15.63 -7.15
N ASP A 42 10.16 16.54 -7.33
CA ASP A 42 9.94 17.98 -7.53
C ASP A 42 9.18 18.31 -8.84
N LYS A 43 9.16 17.38 -9.80
CA LYS A 43 8.43 17.52 -11.07
C LYS A 43 7.04 16.89 -11.06
N ARG A 44 6.58 16.38 -9.92
CA ARG A 44 5.23 15.83 -9.79
C ARG A 44 4.20 16.97 -9.66
N PRO A 45 3.05 16.88 -10.33
CA PRO A 45 2.13 18.02 -10.52
C PRO A 45 1.36 18.46 -9.27
N TYR A 46 1.39 17.68 -8.19
CA TYR A 46 0.58 17.95 -6.99
C TYR A 46 1.46 17.97 -5.75
N SER A 47 1.65 19.12 -5.11
CA SER A 47 2.46 19.28 -3.90
C SER A 47 1.60 19.55 -2.66
N CYS A 48 2.05 19.05 -1.52
CA CYS A 48 1.44 19.33 -0.22
C CYS A 48 1.95 20.67 0.31
N TYR A 49 1.04 21.61 0.57
CA TYR A 49 1.37 22.91 1.15
C TYR A 49 1.80 22.86 2.63
N ILE A 50 1.69 21.70 3.29
CA ILE A 50 2.02 21.52 4.71
C ILE A 50 3.40 20.87 4.91
N CYS A 51 3.81 19.96 4.03
CA CYS A 51 5.06 19.19 4.20
C CYS A 51 5.83 18.95 2.90
N GLU A 52 5.52 19.72 1.84
CA GLU A 52 6.18 19.73 0.52
C GLU A 52 6.17 18.41 -0.27
N ARG A 53 5.68 17.31 0.32
CA ARG A 53 5.53 16.01 -0.37
C ARG A 53 4.71 16.15 -1.64
N THR A 54 5.17 15.49 -2.69
CA THR A 54 4.55 15.56 -4.01
C THR A 54 3.93 14.23 -4.47
N PHE A 55 2.87 14.35 -5.27
CA PHE A 55 2.01 13.26 -5.69
C PHE A 55 1.81 13.28 -7.19
N ASN A 56 1.66 12.09 -7.78
CA ASN A 56 1.38 11.94 -9.19
C ASN A 56 -0.10 12.16 -9.56
N ARG A 57 -1.00 12.18 -8.56
CA ARG A 57 -2.46 12.34 -8.75
C ARG A 57 -3.05 13.27 -7.69
N SER A 58 -4.01 14.10 -8.10
CA SER A 58 -4.67 15.07 -7.23
C SER A 58 -5.41 14.43 -6.06
N HIS A 59 -6.10 13.31 -6.29
CA HIS A 59 -6.82 12.63 -5.21
C HIS A 59 -5.88 12.05 -4.15
N HIS A 60 -4.66 11.61 -4.52
CA HIS A 60 -3.67 11.19 -3.54
C HIS A 60 -3.20 12.35 -2.66
N LEU A 61 -2.99 13.54 -3.24
CA LEU A 61 -2.70 14.75 -2.48
C LEU A 61 -3.85 15.09 -1.53
N LYS A 62 -5.11 15.08 -2.01
CA LYS A 62 -6.28 15.34 -1.14
C LYS A 62 -6.35 14.38 0.05
N LEU A 63 -6.16 13.08 -0.21
CA LEU A 63 -6.14 12.05 0.84
C LEU A 63 -4.99 12.25 1.83
N HIS A 64 -3.84 12.73 1.35
CA HIS A 64 -2.70 13.06 2.19
C HIS A 64 -2.96 14.29 3.07
N VAL A 65 -3.54 15.36 2.52
CA VAL A 65 -3.87 16.58 3.29
C VAL A 65 -4.84 16.29 4.42
N ILE A 66 -5.80 15.37 4.23
CA ILE A 66 -6.71 14.92 5.29
C ILE A 66 -5.96 14.36 6.52
N ALA A 67 -4.79 13.73 6.32
CA ALA A 67 -3.99 13.22 7.43
C ALA A 67 -3.38 14.35 8.29
N HIS A 68 -3.10 15.51 7.69
CA HIS A 68 -2.63 16.69 8.43
C HIS A 68 -3.77 17.38 9.19
N THR A 69 -4.91 17.58 8.52
CA THR A 69 -6.04 18.33 9.11
C THR A 69 -6.87 17.50 10.08
N LYS A 70 -6.75 16.16 10.03
CA LYS A 70 -7.63 15.21 10.73
C LYS A 70 -9.13 15.41 10.41
N GLN A 71 -9.45 16.20 9.39
CA GLN A 71 -10.81 16.43 8.92
C GLN A 71 -11.16 15.36 7.89
N SER A 72 -11.64 14.24 8.41
CA SER A 72 -12.03 13.12 7.59
C SER A 72 -13.35 13.42 6.85
N PRO A 73 -13.41 13.31 5.52
CA PRO A 73 -14.62 13.58 4.74
C PRO A 73 -15.75 12.57 5.02
N TYR A 74 -15.40 11.38 5.50
CA TYR A 74 -16.36 10.36 5.90
C TYR A 74 -16.16 10.05 7.38
N ARG A 75 -17.25 10.00 8.14
CA ARG A 75 -17.23 9.74 9.59
C ARG A 75 -18.23 8.64 9.91
N CYS A 76 -17.82 7.72 10.79
CA CYS A 76 -18.72 6.74 11.35
C CYS A 76 -19.64 7.41 12.36
N GLU A 77 -20.95 7.28 12.18
CA GLU A 77 -21.94 7.84 13.11
C GLU A 77 -21.99 7.06 14.43
N ILE A 78 -21.67 5.76 14.40
CA ILE A 78 -21.70 4.89 15.59
C ILE A 78 -20.56 5.20 16.57
N CYS A 79 -19.33 5.41 16.08
CA CYS A 79 -18.15 5.58 16.95
C CYS A 79 -17.32 6.84 16.67
N GLY A 80 -17.76 7.70 15.75
CA GLY A 80 -17.07 8.94 15.39
C GLY A 80 -15.78 8.76 14.58
N ARG A 81 -15.38 7.53 14.24
CA ARG A 81 -14.13 7.27 13.50
C ARG A 81 -14.15 7.91 12.11
N GLY A 82 -13.13 8.70 11.80
CA GLY A 82 -12.92 9.27 10.47
C GLY A 82 -12.28 8.28 9.49
N CYS A 83 -12.84 8.15 8.28
CA CYS A 83 -12.25 7.49 7.13
C CYS A 83 -12.02 8.45 5.94
N ASN A 84 -10.84 8.37 5.31
CA ASN A 84 -10.49 9.21 4.17
C ASN A 84 -11.19 8.83 2.85
N GLN A 85 -11.83 7.65 2.79
CA GLN A 85 -12.57 7.14 1.63
C GLN A 85 -13.88 6.48 2.08
N MET A 86 -14.92 6.61 1.26
CA MET A 86 -16.23 6.00 1.53
C MET A 86 -16.15 4.47 1.60
N SER A 87 -15.36 3.84 0.73
CA SER A 87 -15.12 2.38 0.76
C SER A 87 -14.54 1.92 2.10
N ASN A 88 -13.63 2.72 2.69
CA ASN A 88 -13.08 2.45 4.02
C ASN A 88 -14.14 2.60 5.11
N LEU A 89 -15.03 3.59 5.01
CA LEU A 89 -16.13 3.75 5.95
C LEU A 89 -17.10 2.55 5.88
N ARG A 90 -17.55 2.15 4.68
CA ARG A 90 -18.44 0.99 4.50
C ARG A 90 -17.86 -0.28 5.12
N ARG A 91 -16.58 -0.54 4.86
CA ARG A 91 -15.83 -1.66 5.42
C ARG A 91 -15.67 -1.59 6.93
N HIS A 92 -15.50 -0.38 7.46
CA HIS A 92 -15.51 -0.16 8.91
C HIS A 92 -16.90 -0.39 9.52
N LEU A 93 -17.99 -0.02 8.84
CA LEU A 93 -19.36 -0.24 9.35
C LEU A 93 -19.66 -1.72 9.56
N GLN A 94 -19.14 -2.61 8.70
CA GLN A 94 -19.21 -4.07 8.88
C GLN A 94 -18.60 -4.54 10.21
N THR A 95 -17.68 -3.77 10.81
CA THR A 95 -17.12 -4.11 12.13
C THR A 95 -18.07 -3.86 13.29
N HIS A 96 -19.11 -3.04 13.10
CA HIS A 96 -20.19 -2.82 14.08
C HIS A 96 -21.32 -3.85 13.93
N GLU A 97 -21.61 -4.27 12.69
CA GLU A 97 -22.66 -5.25 12.35
C GLU A 97 -22.29 -6.71 12.71
N SER A 98 -21.06 -6.95 13.16
CA SER A 98 -20.62 -8.17 13.86
C SER A 98 -20.69 -9.50 13.10
N GLU A 99 -21.00 -9.53 11.80
CA GLU A 99 -20.83 -10.73 11.00
C GLU A 99 -19.37 -10.90 10.55
N ARG A 100 -18.61 -11.66 11.34
CA ARG A 100 -17.25 -12.09 10.97
C ARG A 100 -17.33 -13.42 10.24
N ASN A 101 -17.62 -13.37 8.94
CA ASN A 101 -17.93 -14.54 8.14
C ASN A 101 -16.71 -15.33 7.65
N HIS A 102 -15.49 -14.87 7.95
CA HIS A 102 -14.26 -15.54 7.55
C HIS A 102 -13.52 -16.13 8.76
N ALA A 103 -13.75 -17.41 9.03
CA ALA A 103 -13.12 -18.12 10.14
C ALA A 103 -11.77 -18.74 9.74
N CYS A 104 -10.81 -18.71 10.66
CA CYS A 104 -9.57 -19.45 10.54
C CYS A 104 -9.78 -20.89 10.98
N GLU A 105 -9.52 -21.84 10.07
CA GLU A 105 -9.66 -23.28 10.35
C GLU A 105 -8.67 -23.78 11.41
N TYR A 106 -7.52 -23.13 11.56
CA TYR A 106 -6.47 -23.55 12.51
C TYR A 106 -6.70 -23.07 13.94
N CYS A 107 -7.40 -21.94 14.15
CA CYS A 107 -7.55 -21.36 15.50
C CYS A 107 -8.92 -20.76 15.81
N GLY A 108 -9.90 -20.90 14.92
CA GLY A 108 -11.27 -20.43 15.10
C GLY A 108 -11.45 -18.90 15.08
N LYS A 109 -10.37 -18.12 14.91
CA LYS A 109 -10.48 -16.65 14.85
C LYS A 109 -11.25 -16.21 13.61
N THR A 110 -12.21 -15.32 13.80
CA THR A 110 -13.05 -14.81 12.73
C THR A 110 -12.65 -13.41 12.29
N TYR A 111 -12.85 -13.11 11.01
CA TYR A 111 -12.50 -11.86 10.36
C TYR A 111 -13.67 -11.35 9.53
N VAL A 112 -13.75 -10.02 9.40
CA VAL A 112 -14.75 -9.35 8.55
C VAL A 112 -14.38 -9.44 7.07
N GLU A 113 -13.09 -9.49 6.75
CA GLU A 113 -12.60 -9.55 5.37
C GLU A 113 -11.79 -10.81 5.12
N GLU A 114 -12.04 -11.49 4.00
CA GLU A 114 -11.24 -12.63 3.54
C GLU A 114 -9.76 -12.28 3.42
N THR A 115 -9.42 -11.10 2.87
CA THR A 115 -8.02 -10.68 2.73
C THR A 115 -7.29 -10.56 4.07
N THR A 116 -8.03 -10.29 5.16
CA THR A 116 -7.47 -10.25 6.51
C THR A 116 -7.29 -11.65 7.06
N LEU A 117 -8.23 -12.57 6.81
CA LEU A 117 -8.06 -14.00 7.09
C LEU A 117 -6.83 -14.55 6.34
N GLN A 118 -6.69 -14.31 5.04
CA GLN A 118 -5.54 -14.79 4.26
C GLN A 118 -4.19 -14.32 4.83
N LYS A 119 -4.09 -13.04 5.20
CA LYS A 119 -2.89 -12.50 5.90
C LYS A 119 -2.66 -13.15 7.25
N HIS A 120 -3.72 -13.55 7.95
CA HIS A 120 -3.61 -14.28 9.21
C HIS A 120 -3.15 -15.73 8.99
N LEU A 121 -3.66 -16.43 7.97
CA LEU A 121 -3.27 -17.80 7.63
C LEU A 121 -1.78 -17.94 7.30
N LEU A 122 -1.14 -16.89 6.79
CA LEU A 122 0.33 -16.84 6.64
C LEU A 122 1.06 -17.12 7.96
N LYS A 123 0.50 -16.72 9.11
CA LYS A 123 1.11 -16.98 10.43
C LYS A 123 1.07 -18.46 10.82
N HIS A 124 0.06 -19.21 10.37
CA HIS A 124 -0.06 -20.64 10.65
C HIS A 124 0.82 -21.47 9.73
N THR A 125 0.89 -21.09 8.45
CA THR A 125 1.62 -21.86 7.44
C THR A 125 3.14 -21.69 7.51
N GLN A 126 3.66 -20.78 8.34
CA GLN A 126 5.07 -20.36 8.40
C GLN A 126 5.67 -20.04 7.01
N LYS A 127 4.84 -19.80 5.99
CA LYS A 127 5.26 -19.38 4.66
C LYS A 127 5.65 -17.91 4.70
N SER A 128 6.77 -17.64 5.34
CA SER A 128 7.50 -16.40 5.21
C SER A 128 8.07 -16.34 3.79
N ILE A 129 7.57 -15.40 2.99
CA ILE A 129 8.00 -15.23 1.60
C ILE A 129 9.14 -14.23 1.46
N TYR A 130 9.56 -13.59 2.55
CA TYR A 130 10.66 -12.63 2.57
C TYR A 130 11.75 -13.13 3.52
N GLN A 131 12.88 -13.57 2.97
CA GLN A 131 14.05 -14.02 3.72
C GLN A 131 15.07 -12.89 3.82
N CYS A 132 15.78 -12.82 4.95
CA CYS A 132 16.93 -11.93 5.07
C CYS A 132 18.15 -12.54 4.39
N ASP A 133 18.84 -11.76 3.56
CA ASP A 133 20.05 -12.24 2.88
C ASP A 133 21.25 -12.37 3.83
N SER A 134 21.19 -11.72 4.99
CA SER A 134 22.30 -11.65 5.97
C SER A 134 22.11 -12.58 7.18
N CYS A 135 20.95 -13.24 7.32
CA CYS A 135 20.72 -14.25 8.36
C CYS A 135 19.48 -15.11 8.05
N ASP A 136 19.28 -16.19 8.80
CA ASP A 136 18.17 -17.14 8.56
C ASP A 136 16.78 -16.63 8.97
N LYS A 137 16.65 -15.33 9.33
CA LYS A 137 15.35 -14.78 9.73
C LYS A 137 14.47 -14.52 8.52
N THR A 138 13.21 -14.90 8.67
CA THR A 138 12.21 -14.74 7.63
C THR A 138 10.99 -13.95 8.11
N PHE A 139 10.29 -13.32 7.17
CA PHE A 139 9.21 -12.37 7.44
C PHE A 139 8.03 -12.58 6.50
N PHE A 140 6.84 -12.24 6.99
CA PHE A 140 5.59 -12.28 6.20
C PHE A 140 5.29 -10.98 5.45
N LYS A 141 6.05 -9.90 5.72
CA LYS A 141 5.89 -8.59 5.09
C LYS A 141 7.24 -8.03 4.69
N ALA A 142 7.35 -7.52 3.47
CA ALA A 142 8.54 -6.83 2.97
C ALA A 142 9.00 -5.70 3.92
N GLY A 143 8.09 -4.84 4.37
CA GLY A 143 8.44 -3.74 5.29
C GLY A 143 8.94 -4.20 6.67
N ASN A 144 8.66 -5.44 7.09
CA ASN A 144 9.27 -5.99 8.30
C ASN A 144 10.69 -6.50 8.03
N LEU A 145 10.92 -7.12 6.87
CA LEU A 145 12.26 -7.47 6.42
C LEU A 145 13.13 -6.21 6.25
N GLU A 146 12.63 -5.16 5.60
CA GLU A 146 13.34 -3.88 5.44
C GLU A 146 13.73 -3.28 6.79
N LYS A 147 12.83 -3.31 7.78
CA LYS A 147 13.13 -2.88 9.16
C LYS A 147 14.18 -3.76 9.81
N HIS A 148 14.11 -5.07 9.59
CA HIS A 148 15.07 -6.01 10.13
C HIS A 148 16.45 -5.87 9.51
N ALA A 149 16.54 -5.65 8.19
CA ALA A 149 17.80 -5.50 7.47
C ALA A 149 18.66 -4.36 8.04
N LEU A 150 18.04 -3.33 8.62
CA LEU A 150 18.75 -2.25 9.31
C LEU A 150 19.51 -2.69 10.56
N VAL A 151 19.18 -3.84 11.16
CA VAL A 151 19.95 -4.41 12.27
C VAL A 151 21.33 -4.88 11.81
N HIS A 152 21.45 -5.29 10.54
CA HIS A 152 22.71 -5.68 9.93
C HIS A 152 23.50 -4.49 9.39
N ASN A 153 22.90 -3.31 9.35
CA ASN A 153 23.60 -2.10 8.95
C ASN A 153 24.36 -1.53 10.16
N THR A 154 25.69 -1.55 10.08
CA THR A 154 26.56 -0.97 11.12
C THR A 154 26.69 0.55 11.00
N ASP A 155 26.28 1.12 9.87
CA ASP A 155 26.31 2.56 9.67
C ASP A 155 25.16 3.23 10.43
N ARG A 156 25.52 4.13 11.35
CA ARG A 156 24.61 4.82 12.28
C ARG A 156 24.73 6.33 12.07
N PRO A 157 24.27 6.86 10.92
CA PRO A 157 24.50 8.24 10.55
C PRO A 157 23.74 9.24 11.43
N TYR A 158 22.74 8.79 12.19
CA TYR A 158 21.92 9.65 13.05
C TYR A 158 22.40 9.59 14.49
N MET A 159 23.05 10.66 14.94
CA MET A 159 23.59 10.77 16.30
C MET A 159 22.64 11.55 17.20
N CYS A 160 22.25 10.96 18.33
CA CYS A 160 21.55 11.69 19.38
C CYS A 160 22.51 12.68 20.04
N THR A 161 22.24 13.97 19.94
CA THR A 161 23.09 15.03 20.52
C THR A 161 23.08 15.07 22.05
N ILE A 162 22.13 14.40 22.70
CA ILE A 162 21.98 14.36 24.16
C ILE A 162 22.76 13.20 24.78
N CYS A 163 22.64 11.99 24.21
CA CYS A 163 23.28 10.78 24.76
C CYS A 163 24.38 10.17 23.87
N ASN A 164 24.69 10.81 22.74
CA ASN A 164 25.73 10.42 21.78
C ASN A 164 25.62 8.99 21.23
N LYS A 165 24.43 8.40 21.25
CA LYS A 165 24.15 7.10 20.63
C LYS A 165 23.82 7.30 19.16
N GLY A 166 24.42 6.46 18.31
CA GLY A 166 24.12 6.38 16.89
C GLY A 166 22.92 5.47 16.59
N PHE A 167 22.10 5.88 15.64
CA PHE A 167 20.92 5.19 15.15
C PHE A 167 20.99 5.06 13.63
N VAL A 168 20.34 4.01 13.10
CA VAL A 168 20.22 3.77 11.64
C VAL A 168 19.02 4.53 11.04
N ARG A 169 18.23 5.23 11.88
CA ARG A 169 17.09 6.05 11.49
C ARG A 169 17.09 7.35 12.30
N GLU A 170 16.58 8.41 11.68
CA GLU A 170 16.27 9.70 12.31
C GLU A 170 15.25 9.57 13.45
#